data_AF-A0A955D7H3-F1
#
_entry.id   AF-A0A955D7H3-F1
#
_cell.length_a   1.000
_cell.length_b   1.000
_cell.length_c   1.000
_cell.angle_alpha   90.00
_cell.angle_beta   90.00
_cell.angle_gamma   90.00
#
_symmetry.space_group_name_H-M   'P 1'
#
loop_
_entity.id
_entity.type
_entity.pdbx_description
1 polymer ?
#
loop_
_entity_poly.entity_id
_entity_poly.type
_entity_poly.pdbx_seq_one_letter_code
_entity_poly.pdbx_strand_id
1 'polypeptide(L)'
;MQNPTLRRAVPSLLLVLGVAGVLAAAGCSGSSKPRPFEAAPIVRRNVPEAFRNTIGAEATIGGIEPVLVSGYGFVVGLHGTGGQPLPEPIAATMERTLGLNGVNAANPMPGLPPMSPRDLLRHPDTAVVVVTAAIPPGAPRGTRFDVAIEAVNANSLDGGRLWTTELRLGPPSPLGGHVTQRLGTALGEVFENPFREPGSAEFTAARVLNGGVVTEPFDLIIQLDSPSHARARQIVSAVNSRFPDDDGVVTARGVDDSRIGLHVPSAYADRPDAFLNIVIHLPIDWQYRREYAQRYVRAMKDDPALARELAWCLVACNER
;
A
#
# COMPACT_ATOMS: atom_id res chain seq x y z
N MET A 1 -14.25 102.73 -0.64
CA MET A 1 -15.63 102.44 -0.19
C MET A 1 -15.62 101.07 0.47
N GLN A 2 -15.90 101.05 1.78
CA GLN A 2 -16.37 99.95 2.63
C GLN A 2 -15.78 98.52 2.51
N ASN A 3 -14.87 98.23 3.45
CA ASN A 3 -14.84 97.02 4.30
C ASN A 3 -16.21 96.79 5.01
N PRO A 4 -16.44 95.75 5.84
CA PRO A 4 -15.91 94.37 5.93
C PRO A 4 -17.02 93.34 6.35
N THR A 5 -16.72 92.03 6.45
CA THR A 5 -17.35 91.17 7.49
C THR A 5 -16.40 90.06 7.96
N LEU A 6 -15.72 90.33 9.08
CA LEU A 6 -15.05 89.37 9.94
C LEU A 6 -15.73 89.44 11.31
N ARG A 7 -16.38 88.35 11.76
CA ARG A 7 -16.95 88.14 13.10
C ARG A 7 -17.16 86.61 13.24
N ARG A 8 -16.81 85.90 14.31
CA ARG A 8 -16.60 86.22 15.73
C ARG A 8 -15.80 85.12 16.43
N ALA A 9 -15.13 85.49 17.51
CA ALA A 9 -14.43 84.64 18.47
C ALA A 9 -15.36 84.05 19.58
N VAL A 10 -15.12 82.78 19.96
CA VAL A 10 -14.84 82.17 21.29
C VAL A 10 -15.22 83.02 22.54
N PRO A 11 -15.83 82.50 23.66
CA PRO A 11 -15.11 81.63 24.62
C PRO A 11 -15.84 80.66 25.59
N SER A 12 -15.05 79.65 26.01
CA SER A 12 -14.82 79.08 27.37
C SER A 12 -15.95 78.55 28.28
N LEU A 13 -15.87 77.27 28.71
CA LEU A 13 -16.02 76.87 30.13
C LEU A 13 -15.52 75.42 30.45
N LEU A 14 -14.38 75.38 31.16
CA LEU A 14 -13.96 74.51 32.29
C LEU A 14 -14.72 73.22 32.72
N LEU A 15 -13.89 72.19 32.97
CA LEU A 15 -13.77 71.36 34.20
C LEU A 15 -14.21 69.87 34.19
N VAL A 16 -13.18 69.00 34.14
CA VAL A 16 -12.90 67.81 34.97
C VAL A 16 -14.06 67.12 35.70
N LEU A 17 -14.32 65.84 35.35
CA LEU A 17 -14.78 64.82 36.29
C LEU A 17 -14.57 63.39 35.75
N GLY A 18 -13.90 62.55 36.55
CA GLY A 18 -14.31 61.14 36.70
C GLY A 18 -13.49 60.06 36.00
N VAL A 19 -12.43 59.61 36.67
CA VAL A 19 -11.88 58.25 36.54
C VAL A 19 -12.95 57.23 36.95
N ALA A 20 -13.37 56.34 36.06
CA ALA A 20 -13.84 54.95 36.35
C ALA A 20 -14.39 54.25 35.08
N GLY A 21 -13.83 53.09 34.72
CA GLY A 21 -14.36 52.18 33.68
C GLY A 21 -13.24 51.53 32.86
N VAL A 22 -12.42 50.64 33.43
CA VAL A 22 -12.63 49.18 33.44
C VAL A 22 -12.63 48.55 32.04
N LEU A 23 -11.49 47.93 31.72
CA LEU A 23 -11.28 46.67 30.97
C LEU A 23 -11.88 46.43 29.57
N ALA A 24 -11.01 45.83 28.77
CA ALA A 24 -11.28 44.95 27.62
C ALA A 24 -11.47 45.60 26.24
N ALA A 25 -10.35 45.93 25.60
CA ALA A 25 -10.23 45.90 24.15
C ALA A 25 -8.87 45.32 23.71
N ALA A 26 -8.50 44.16 24.28
CA ALA A 26 -7.60 43.23 23.60
C ALA A 26 -8.46 42.34 22.69
N GLY A 27 -8.94 42.92 21.59
CA GLY A 27 -9.67 42.19 20.55
C GLY A 27 -8.68 41.35 19.75
N CYS A 28 -8.68 40.05 20.01
CA CYS A 28 -7.88 39.05 19.31
C CYS A 28 -8.04 39.18 17.78
N SER A 29 -6.98 39.60 17.11
CA SER A 29 -6.77 39.40 15.69
C SER A 29 -6.51 37.91 15.44
N GLY A 30 -7.38 37.26 14.67
CA GLY A 30 -7.13 35.88 14.27
C GLY A 30 -8.37 35.07 13.92
N SER A 31 -9.32 35.60 13.15
CA SER A 31 -10.19 34.69 12.40
C SER A 31 -9.41 34.23 11.16
N SER A 32 -8.84 33.03 11.23
CA SER A 32 -8.38 32.35 10.02
C SER A 32 -9.62 32.13 9.16
N LYS A 33 -9.77 32.88 8.07
CA LYS A 33 -10.83 32.62 7.09
C LYS A 33 -10.75 31.14 6.72
N PRO A 34 -11.85 30.38 6.79
CA PRO A 34 -11.85 28.99 6.37
C PRO A 34 -11.36 28.97 4.91
N ARG A 35 -10.32 28.17 4.64
CA ARG A 35 -9.83 27.98 3.28
C ARG A 35 -11.03 27.47 2.46
N PRO A 36 -11.37 28.10 1.33
CA PRO A 36 -12.39 27.57 0.43
C PRO A 36 -12.06 26.11 0.15
N PHE A 37 -13.04 25.22 0.33
CA PHE A 37 -12.91 23.84 -0.10
C PHE A 37 -12.75 23.88 -1.62
N GLU A 38 -11.54 23.73 -2.10
CA GLU A 38 -11.24 23.69 -3.52
C GLU A 38 -11.83 22.38 -4.03
N ALA A 39 -12.97 22.45 -4.71
CA ALA A 39 -13.60 21.28 -5.28
C ALA A 39 -12.60 20.64 -6.24
N ALA A 40 -12.20 19.40 -5.94
CA ALA A 40 -11.34 18.64 -6.82
C ALA A 40 -11.95 18.63 -8.24
N PRO A 41 -11.13 18.78 -9.29
CA PRO A 41 -11.63 18.81 -10.66
C PRO A 41 -12.36 17.50 -10.97
N ILE A 42 -13.61 17.60 -11.40
CA ILE A 42 -14.42 16.45 -11.83
C ILE A 42 -13.76 15.85 -13.07
N VAL A 43 -13.22 14.64 -12.94
CA VAL A 43 -12.66 13.90 -14.08
C VAL A 43 -13.82 13.50 -14.99
N ARG A 44 -13.87 14.04 -16.21
CA ARG A 44 -14.87 13.66 -17.21
C ARG A 44 -14.27 12.67 -18.19
N ARG A 45 -14.69 11.40 -18.09
CA ARG A 45 -14.33 10.35 -19.05
C ARG A 45 -15.26 10.42 -20.26
N ASN A 46 -14.69 10.22 -21.45
CA ASN A 46 -15.47 9.98 -22.66
C ASN A 46 -15.77 8.48 -22.75
N VAL A 47 -16.90 8.06 -22.17
CA VAL A 47 -17.28 6.65 -22.07
C VAL A 47 -18.43 6.37 -23.05
N PRO A 48 -18.31 5.33 -23.91
CA PRO A 48 -19.40 4.88 -24.76
C PRO A 48 -20.69 4.66 -23.95
N GLU A 49 -21.85 4.94 -24.56
CA GLU A 49 -23.15 4.86 -23.87
C GLU A 49 -23.40 3.50 -23.23
N ALA A 50 -22.94 2.44 -23.91
CA ALA A 50 -23.07 1.07 -23.44
C ALA A 50 -22.44 0.87 -22.05
N PHE A 51 -21.32 1.52 -21.72
CA PHE A 51 -20.63 1.36 -20.42
C PHE A 51 -21.08 2.37 -19.36
N ARG A 52 -22.06 3.23 -19.62
CA ARG A 52 -22.53 4.16 -18.59
C ARG A 52 -23.06 3.40 -17.37
N ASN A 53 -22.77 3.94 -16.19
CA ASN A 53 -23.14 3.39 -14.88
C ASN A 53 -22.42 2.06 -14.53
N THR A 54 -21.29 1.76 -15.19
CA THR A 54 -20.32 0.78 -14.69
C THR A 54 -19.34 1.45 -13.74
N ILE A 55 -18.70 0.66 -12.87
CA ILE A 55 -17.68 1.17 -11.95
C ILE A 55 -16.54 1.86 -12.73
N GLY A 56 -16.07 1.26 -13.83
CA GLY A 56 -15.00 1.81 -14.67
C GLY A 56 -15.31 3.11 -15.40
N ALA A 57 -16.61 3.43 -15.55
CA ALA A 57 -17.04 4.69 -16.13
C ALA A 57 -16.94 5.86 -15.14
N GLU A 58 -16.96 5.58 -13.83
CA GLU A 58 -17.01 6.58 -12.76
C GLU A 58 -15.82 6.51 -11.79
N ALA A 59 -14.94 5.51 -11.92
CA ALA A 59 -13.83 5.27 -11.00
C ALA A 59 -12.60 4.63 -11.65
N THR A 60 -11.44 4.81 -11.01
CA THR A 60 -10.17 4.16 -11.34
C THR A 60 -9.79 3.17 -10.25
N ILE A 61 -9.17 2.05 -10.62
CA ILE A 61 -8.56 1.13 -9.66
C ILE A 61 -7.09 1.54 -9.50
N GLY A 62 -6.68 1.83 -8.27
CA GLY A 62 -5.30 2.08 -7.86
C GLY A 62 -4.74 0.94 -7.00
N GLY A 63 -3.42 0.95 -6.83
CA GLY A 63 -2.70 -0.15 -6.14
C GLY A 63 -2.49 -1.37 -7.04
N ILE A 64 -2.51 -1.17 -8.36
CA ILE A 64 -2.26 -2.21 -9.36
C ILE A 64 -0.76 -2.44 -9.61
N GLU A 65 0.09 -1.63 -8.98
CA GLU A 65 1.53 -1.78 -9.04
C GLU A 65 2.02 -2.83 -8.02
N PRO A 66 3.00 -3.68 -8.40
CA PRO A 66 3.64 -4.56 -7.44
C PRO A 66 4.25 -3.76 -6.27
N VAL A 67 4.05 -4.26 -5.06
CA VAL A 67 4.56 -3.62 -3.85
C VAL A 67 5.93 -4.19 -3.52
N LEU A 68 6.94 -3.32 -3.56
CA LEU A 68 8.31 -3.70 -3.20
C LEU A 68 8.47 -3.75 -1.69
N VAL A 69 8.93 -4.91 -1.22
CA VAL A 69 9.19 -5.17 0.19
C VAL A 69 10.62 -5.64 0.39
N SER A 70 11.17 -5.31 1.55
CA SER A 70 12.50 -5.75 1.92
C SER A 70 12.66 -5.98 3.42
N GLY A 71 13.74 -6.65 3.80
CA GLY A 71 14.12 -6.89 5.19
C GLY A 71 15.55 -7.41 5.30
N TYR A 72 16.11 -7.38 6.51
CA TYR A 72 17.36 -8.08 6.81
C TYR A 72 17.04 -9.50 7.22
N GLY A 73 17.62 -10.46 6.51
CA GLY A 73 17.45 -11.89 6.73
C GLY A 73 18.72 -12.55 7.23
N PHE A 74 18.56 -13.79 7.67
CA PHE A 74 19.65 -14.63 8.16
C PHE A 74 19.64 -15.98 7.43
N VAL A 75 20.78 -16.35 6.85
CA VAL A 75 20.98 -17.60 6.13
C VAL A 75 21.91 -18.51 6.94
N VAL A 76 21.55 -19.79 7.01
CA VAL A 76 22.28 -20.81 7.76
C VAL A 76 22.62 -22.00 6.87
N GLY A 77 23.63 -22.78 7.25
CA GLY A 77 24.02 -23.99 6.54
C GLY A 77 24.95 -23.73 5.35
N LEU A 78 25.67 -22.61 5.35
CA LEU A 78 26.68 -22.32 4.35
C LEU A 78 27.92 -23.21 4.54
N HIS A 79 28.74 -23.34 3.49
CA HIS A 79 29.95 -24.16 3.49
C HIS A 79 31.20 -23.34 3.79
N GLY A 80 31.20 -22.62 4.92
CA GLY A 80 32.31 -21.77 5.33
C GLY A 80 32.52 -20.49 4.49
N THR A 81 31.53 -20.10 3.69
CA THR A 81 31.59 -18.93 2.78
C THR A 81 31.09 -17.64 3.40
N GLY A 82 30.55 -17.69 4.62
CA GLY A 82 29.98 -16.59 5.38
C GLY A 82 30.88 -16.03 6.47
N GLY A 83 30.27 -15.36 7.46
CA GLY A 83 30.97 -14.83 8.64
C GLY A 83 31.92 -13.65 8.38
N GLN A 84 31.85 -13.00 7.21
CA GLN A 84 32.67 -11.81 6.92
C GLN A 84 32.27 -10.64 7.84
N PRO A 85 33.11 -9.60 7.99
CA PRO A 85 32.79 -8.42 8.79
C PRO A 85 31.49 -7.73 8.33
N LEU A 86 30.60 -7.43 9.28
CA LEU A 86 29.38 -6.66 9.04
C LEU A 86 29.53 -5.18 9.43
N PRO A 87 28.79 -4.27 8.77
CA PRO A 87 28.53 -2.94 9.31
C PRO A 87 27.81 -3.00 10.66
N GLU A 88 28.30 -2.23 11.64
CA GLU A 88 27.77 -2.21 13.02
C GLU A 88 26.25 -1.98 13.12
N PRO A 89 25.62 -1.05 12.34
CA PRO A 89 24.17 -0.86 12.41
C PRO A 89 23.36 -2.10 12.01
N ILE A 90 23.83 -2.85 11.02
CA ILE A 90 23.19 -4.08 10.54
C ILE A 90 23.41 -5.19 11.58
N ALA A 91 24.64 -5.33 12.09
CA ALA A 91 24.96 -6.30 13.12
C ALA A 91 24.08 -6.10 14.37
N ALA A 92 23.99 -4.88 14.91
CA ALA A 92 23.15 -4.58 16.08
C ALA A 92 21.66 -4.88 15.82
N THR A 93 21.18 -4.63 14.60
CA THR A 93 19.80 -4.96 14.19
C THR A 93 19.58 -6.47 14.22
N MET A 94 20.48 -7.23 13.61
CA MET A 94 20.38 -8.68 13.51
C MET A 94 20.58 -9.38 14.87
N GLU A 95 21.50 -8.90 15.72
CA GLU A 95 21.67 -9.40 17.09
C GLU A 95 20.36 -9.27 17.88
N ARG A 96 19.70 -8.11 17.78
CA ARG A 96 18.40 -7.87 18.42
C ARG A 96 17.31 -8.76 17.86
N THR A 97 17.20 -8.88 16.54
CA THR A 97 16.17 -9.71 15.89
C THR A 97 16.33 -11.19 16.24
N LEU A 98 17.56 -11.72 16.20
CA LEU A 98 17.87 -13.09 16.61
C LEU A 98 17.54 -13.31 18.09
N GLY A 99 17.89 -12.37 18.96
CA GLY A 99 17.55 -12.42 20.38
C GLY A 99 16.04 -12.42 20.64
N LEU A 100 15.26 -11.58 19.92
CA LEU A 100 13.80 -11.55 20.01
C LEU A 100 13.15 -12.86 19.52
N ASN A 101 13.77 -13.51 18.53
CA ASN A 101 13.36 -14.83 18.04
C ASN A 101 13.82 -15.99 18.94
N GLY A 102 14.39 -15.69 20.11
CA GLY A 102 14.75 -16.68 21.13
C GLY A 102 16.07 -17.42 20.85
N VAL A 103 16.90 -16.91 19.94
CA VAL A 103 18.24 -17.47 19.68
C VAL A 103 19.17 -17.10 20.81
N ASN A 104 19.71 -18.11 21.49
CA ASN A 104 20.77 -17.94 22.48
C ASN A 104 21.56 -19.25 22.63
N ALA A 105 22.62 -19.22 23.42
CA ALA A 105 23.45 -20.40 23.64
C ALA A 105 22.71 -21.58 24.31
N ALA A 106 21.64 -21.34 25.07
CA ALA A 106 20.82 -22.39 25.67
C ALA A 106 19.73 -22.94 24.74
N ASN A 107 19.36 -22.18 23.71
CA ASN A 107 18.38 -22.56 22.69
C ASN A 107 19.00 -22.30 21.29
N PRO A 108 19.93 -23.17 20.85
CA PRO A 108 20.58 -23.03 19.56
C PRO A 108 19.58 -23.11 18.42
N MET A 109 19.94 -22.47 17.31
CA MET A 109 19.21 -22.66 16.08
C MET A 109 19.46 -24.08 15.53
N PRO A 110 18.43 -24.76 14.98
CA PRO A 110 18.62 -26.06 14.35
C PRO A 110 19.72 -26.02 13.28
N GLY A 111 20.67 -26.95 13.35
CA GLY A 111 21.79 -27.04 12.40
C GLY A 111 22.99 -26.15 12.74
N LEU A 112 22.97 -25.41 13.85
CA LEU A 112 24.08 -24.57 14.30
C LEU A 112 24.50 -24.87 15.75
N PRO A 113 25.77 -24.63 16.09
CA PRO A 113 26.25 -24.80 17.47
C PRO A 113 25.60 -23.80 18.44
N PRO A 114 25.51 -24.14 19.75
CA PRO A 114 25.01 -23.26 20.79
C PRO A 114 25.93 -22.06 21.01
N MET A 115 25.57 -20.94 20.39
CA MET A 115 26.35 -19.71 20.38
C MET A 115 25.48 -18.48 20.69
N SER A 116 26.12 -17.39 21.10
CA SER A 116 25.45 -16.10 21.23
C SER A 116 25.06 -15.55 19.84
N PRO A 117 24.03 -14.71 19.71
CA PRO A 117 23.69 -14.08 18.43
C PRO A 117 24.87 -13.38 17.76
N ARG A 118 25.73 -12.73 18.56
CA ARG A 118 26.91 -12.00 18.07
C ARG A 118 27.98 -12.92 17.48
N ASP A 119 28.23 -14.06 18.13
CA ASP A 119 29.17 -15.05 17.62
C ASP A 119 28.60 -15.75 16.38
N LEU A 120 27.28 -16.01 16.40
CA LEU A 120 26.58 -16.61 15.28
C LEU A 120 26.71 -15.76 14.02
N LEU A 121 26.56 -14.44 14.09
CA LEU A 121 26.73 -13.54 12.93
C LEU A 121 28.14 -13.55 12.32
N ARG A 122 29.15 -14.01 13.07
CA ARG A 122 30.55 -14.12 12.63
C ARG A 122 30.91 -15.56 12.27
N HIS A 123 29.99 -16.51 12.38
CA HIS A 123 30.24 -17.91 12.08
C HIS A 123 30.34 -18.12 10.57
N PRO A 124 31.35 -18.88 10.09
CA PRO A 124 31.60 -19.05 8.66
C PRO A 124 30.47 -19.78 7.91
N ASP A 125 29.63 -20.55 8.61
CA ASP A 125 28.47 -21.25 8.03
C ASP A 125 27.18 -20.41 8.03
N THR A 126 27.28 -19.11 8.27
CA THR A 126 26.12 -18.22 8.36
C THR A 126 26.35 -16.88 7.66
N ALA A 127 25.26 -16.26 7.23
CA ALA A 127 25.31 -14.95 6.60
C ALA A 127 24.07 -14.11 6.92
N VAL A 128 24.28 -12.81 6.97
CA VAL A 128 23.21 -11.81 6.87
C VAL A 128 23.03 -11.46 5.41
N VAL A 129 21.77 -11.40 5.02
CA VAL A 129 21.36 -11.07 3.66
C VAL A 129 20.37 -9.92 3.67
N VAL A 130 20.39 -9.10 2.63
CA VAL A 130 19.26 -8.23 2.29
C VAL A 130 18.27 -9.07 1.50
N VAL A 131 17.04 -9.10 1.97
CA VAL A 131 15.94 -9.82 1.34
C VAL A 131 15.07 -8.79 0.64
N THR A 132 14.77 -9.02 -0.65
CA THR A 132 13.89 -8.17 -1.45
C THR A 132 12.88 -9.01 -2.19
N ALA A 133 11.66 -8.50 -2.32
CA ALA A 133 10.62 -9.16 -3.09
C ALA A 133 9.62 -8.16 -3.65
N ALA A 134 8.91 -8.57 -4.69
CA ALA A 134 7.79 -7.84 -5.26
C ALA A 134 6.51 -8.64 -4.97
N ILE A 135 5.67 -8.11 -4.10
CA ILE A 135 4.35 -8.70 -3.83
C ILE A 135 3.40 -8.30 -4.96
N PRO A 136 2.72 -9.26 -5.61
CA PRO A 136 1.72 -8.92 -6.62
C PRO A 136 0.63 -8.01 -6.05
N PRO A 137 0.12 -7.05 -6.84
CA PRO A 137 -0.93 -6.14 -6.39
C PRO A 137 -2.19 -6.91 -5.97
N GLY A 138 -2.77 -6.54 -4.82
CA GLY A 138 -3.98 -7.19 -4.31
C GLY A 138 -3.81 -8.66 -3.90
N ALA A 139 -2.58 -9.16 -3.75
CA ALA A 139 -2.36 -10.54 -3.32
C ALA A 139 -3.04 -10.81 -1.96
N PRO A 140 -3.93 -11.82 -1.86
CA PRO A 140 -4.58 -12.15 -0.60
C PRO A 140 -3.59 -12.73 0.42
N ARG A 141 -3.99 -12.74 1.69
CA ARG A 141 -3.22 -13.35 2.77
C ARG A 141 -2.93 -14.82 2.43
N GLY A 142 -1.67 -15.24 2.64
CA GLY A 142 -1.22 -16.60 2.35
C GLY A 142 -0.68 -16.82 0.95
N THR A 143 -0.85 -15.85 0.04
CA THR A 143 -0.25 -15.91 -1.31
C THR A 143 1.26 -16.06 -1.21
N ARG A 144 1.82 -17.00 -1.97
CA ARG A 144 3.26 -17.23 -2.06
C ARG A 144 3.89 -16.41 -3.17
N PHE A 145 5.14 -15.99 -2.97
CA PHE A 145 5.91 -15.28 -3.97
C PHE A 145 7.41 -15.60 -3.85
N ASP A 146 8.12 -15.35 -4.95
CA ASP A 146 9.57 -15.51 -5.02
C ASP A 146 10.29 -14.35 -4.35
N VAL A 147 11.44 -14.66 -3.76
CA VAL A 147 12.23 -13.71 -2.99
C VAL A 147 13.65 -13.70 -3.54
N ALA A 148 14.20 -12.51 -3.78
CA ALA A 148 15.60 -12.32 -4.09
C ALA A 148 16.37 -11.99 -2.81
N ILE A 149 17.55 -12.58 -2.65
CA ILE A 149 18.43 -12.31 -1.52
C ILE A 149 19.81 -11.92 -2.01
N GLU A 150 20.44 -11.02 -1.27
CA GLU A 150 21.80 -10.55 -1.54
C GLU A 150 22.63 -10.59 -0.26
N ALA A 151 23.80 -11.23 -0.31
CA ALA A 151 24.67 -11.38 0.83
C ALA A 151 25.31 -10.04 1.22
N VAL A 152 25.26 -9.73 2.52
CA VAL A 152 25.98 -8.60 3.10
C VAL A 152 27.38 -9.02 3.55
N ASN A 153 27.52 -10.25 4.05
CA ASN A 153 28.76 -10.73 4.66
C ASN A 153 29.12 -12.18 4.29
N ALA A 154 28.83 -12.59 3.06
CA ALA A 154 29.25 -13.88 2.53
C ALA A 154 29.71 -13.75 1.08
N ASN A 155 30.60 -14.65 0.68
CA ASN A 155 31.07 -14.76 -0.70
C ASN A 155 30.17 -15.66 -1.56
N SER A 156 29.39 -16.54 -0.93
CA SER A 156 28.39 -17.39 -1.58
C SER A 156 27.36 -17.84 -0.54
N LEU A 157 26.13 -17.98 -0.99
CA LEU A 157 24.95 -18.46 -0.30
C LEU A 157 24.55 -19.89 -0.69
N ASP A 158 25.41 -20.61 -1.43
CA ASP A 158 25.15 -21.97 -1.89
C ASP A 158 24.91 -22.94 -0.73
N GLY A 159 23.96 -23.85 -0.92
CA GLY A 159 23.50 -24.81 0.11
C GLY A 159 22.79 -24.18 1.32
N GLY A 160 22.66 -22.85 1.35
CA GLY A 160 22.09 -22.12 2.46
C GLY A 160 20.57 -22.26 2.58
N ARG A 161 20.05 -21.99 3.77
CA ARG A 161 18.62 -21.85 4.04
C ARG A 161 18.33 -20.50 4.66
N LEU A 162 17.44 -19.74 4.04
CA LEU A 162 16.92 -18.49 4.58
C LEU A 162 15.97 -18.80 5.74
N TRP A 163 16.24 -18.18 6.88
CA TRP A 163 15.36 -18.24 8.03
C TRP A 163 14.26 -17.17 7.98
N THR A 164 13.25 -17.33 8.84
CA THR A 164 12.06 -16.48 8.89
C THR A 164 12.45 -15.02 9.00
N THR A 165 12.25 -14.31 7.91
CA THR A 165 12.58 -12.91 7.74
C THR A 165 11.30 -12.11 7.56
N GLU A 166 11.12 -11.06 8.33
CA GLU A 166 9.99 -10.13 8.12
C GLU A 166 10.28 -9.22 6.93
N LEU A 167 9.30 -9.08 6.04
CA LEU A 167 9.36 -8.20 4.87
C LEU A 167 8.46 -6.99 5.10
N ARG A 168 9.05 -5.81 4.95
CA ARG A 168 8.42 -4.51 5.22
C ARG A 168 8.45 -3.63 3.98
N LEU A 169 7.53 -2.68 3.92
CA LEU A 169 7.42 -1.75 2.79
C LEU A 169 8.68 -0.86 2.67
N GLY A 170 9.22 -0.73 1.46
CA GLY A 170 10.39 0.12 1.20
C GLY A 170 11.74 -0.56 1.50
N PRO A 171 12.85 0.20 1.52
CA PRO A 171 14.20 -0.32 1.71
C PRO A 171 14.47 -0.75 3.17
N PRO A 172 15.42 -1.68 3.40
CA PRO A 172 15.65 -2.25 4.71
C PRO A 172 16.32 -1.21 5.62
N SER A 173 15.65 -0.84 6.70
CA SER A 173 16.16 0.15 7.66
C SER A 173 16.74 -0.55 8.89
N PRO A 174 18.00 -0.24 9.30
CA PRO A 174 18.56 -0.76 10.54
C PRO A 174 17.84 -0.17 11.76
N LEU A 175 18.14 -0.71 12.94
CA LEU A 175 17.60 -0.26 14.22
C LEU A 175 17.74 1.26 14.39
N GLY A 176 16.65 1.91 14.77
CA GLY A 176 16.57 3.38 14.88
C GLY A 176 16.18 4.10 13.58
N GLY A 177 16.06 3.38 12.47
CA GLY A 177 15.49 3.88 11.22
C GLY A 177 13.94 3.86 11.19
N HIS A 178 13.37 4.21 10.04
CA HIS A 178 11.92 4.22 9.86
C HIS A 178 11.35 2.80 9.91
N VAL A 179 10.36 2.58 10.76
CA VAL A 179 9.61 1.31 10.80
C VAL A 179 8.39 1.46 9.93
N THR A 180 8.37 0.71 8.83
CA THR A 180 7.23 0.63 7.92
C THR A 180 6.37 -0.61 8.22
N GLN A 181 5.20 -0.65 7.59
CA GLN A 181 4.27 -1.76 7.70
C GLN A 181 4.92 -3.06 7.21
N ARG A 182 4.69 -4.16 7.96
CA ARG A 182 5.07 -5.51 7.56
C ARG A 182 4.00 -6.06 6.62
N LEU A 183 4.41 -6.59 5.47
CA LEU A 183 3.47 -7.10 4.47
C LEU A 183 3.61 -8.61 4.26
N GLY A 184 4.78 -9.18 4.56
CA GLY A 184 5.00 -10.61 4.42
C GLY A 184 6.14 -11.14 5.27
N THR A 185 6.36 -12.44 5.14
CA THR A 185 7.51 -13.14 5.70
C THR A 185 8.17 -13.98 4.62
N ALA A 186 9.47 -14.21 4.72
CA ALA A 186 10.23 -15.05 3.80
C ALA A 186 11.00 -16.14 4.56
N LEU A 187 11.01 -17.36 4.04
CA LEU A 187 11.80 -18.49 4.52
C LEU A 187 11.95 -19.53 3.40
N GLY A 188 13.03 -20.30 3.40
CA GLY A 188 13.18 -21.40 2.44
C GLY A 188 14.61 -21.73 2.07
N GLU A 189 14.77 -22.66 1.14
CA GLU A 189 16.06 -23.05 0.58
C GLU A 189 16.57 -21.99 -0.39
N VAL A 190 17.87 -21.73 -0.35
CA VAL A 190 18.52 -20.74 -1.21
C VAL A 190 19.01 -21.44 -2.48
N PHE A 191 18.68 -20.84 -3.62
CA PHE A 191 19.12 -21.27 -4.94
C PHE A 191 19.97 -20.17 -5.58
N GLU A 192 21.22 -20.51 -5.86
CA GLU A 192 22.11 -19.66 -6.65
C GLU A 192 21.99 -19.99 -8.15
N ASN A 193 22.30 -19.02 -9.02
CA ASN A 193 22.37 -19.26 -10.45
C ASN A 193 23.68 -20.00 -10.80
N PRO A 194 23.64 -21.25 -11.31
CA PRO A 194 24.85 -22.01 -11.61
C PRO A 194 25.56 -21.52 -12.88
N PHE A 195 24.91 -20.73 -13.74
CA PHE A 195 25.45 -20.29 -15.04
C PHE A 195 26.15 -18.93 -14.99
N ARG A 196 26.49 -18.43 -13.79
CA ARG A 196 27.13 -17.12 -13.60
C ARG A 196 28.59 -17.08 -14.05
N GLU A 197 29.04 -15.91 -14.46
CA GLU A 197 30.45 -15.69 -14.84
C GLU A 197 31.37 -15.70 -13.61
N PRO A 198 32.51 -16.42 -13.66
CA PRO A 198 33.58 -16.33 -12.68
C PRO A 198 34.05 -14.89 -12.47
N GLY A 199 33.93 -14.36 -11.25
CA GLY A 199 34.29 -12.98 -10.88
C GLY A 199 33.18 -11.92 -10.90
N SER A 200 31.94 -12.23 -11.28
CA SER A 200 30.81 -11.30 -11.25
C SER A 200 30.30 -10.99 -9.82
N ALA A 201 29.73 -9.80 -9.58
CA ALA A 201 29.12 -9.46 -8.28
C ALA A 201 27.89 -10.34 -7.93
N GLU A 202 27.42 -11.19 -8.84
CA GLU A 202 26.30 -12.11 -8.63
C GLU A 202 26.60 -13.26 -7.66
N PHE A 203 27.86 -13.47 -7.20
CA PHE A 203 28.14 -14.50 -6.18
C PHE A 203 27.44 -14.26 -4.85
N THR A 204 27.07 -13.02 -4.57
CA THR A 204 26.32 -12.66 -3.37
C THR A 204 24.81 -12.75 -3.58
N ALA A 205 24.33 -12.90 -4.82
CA ALA A 205 22.92 -12.90 -5.15
C ALA A 205 22.36 -14.32 -5.31
N ALA A 206 21.21 -14.56 -4.69
CA ALA A 206 20.49 -15.83 -4.79
C ALA A 206 18.98 -15.60 -4.75
N ARG A 207 18.20 -16.68 -4.93
CA ARG A 207 16.74 -16.64 -4.89
C ARG A 207 16.18 -17.72 -3.98
N VAL A 208 15.06 -17.43 -3.36
CA VAL A 208 14.25 -18.39 -2.61
C VAL A 208 12.89 -18.48 -3.31
N LEU A 209 12.68 -19.58 -4.02
CA LEU A 209 11.47 -19.80 -4.81
C LEU A 209 10.29 -20.11 -3.89
N ASN A 210 9.15 -19.44 -4.08
CA ASN A 210 7.95 -19.56 -3.25
C ASN A 210 8.20 -19.43 -1.74
N GLY A 211 9.29 -18.76 -1.35
CA GLY A 211 9.72 -18.61 0.03
C GLY A 211 9.00 -17.47 0.76
N GLY A 212 8.48 -16.50 0.02
CA GLY A 212 7.69 -15.40 0.54
C GLY A 212 6.23 -15.81 0.75
N VAL A 213 5.62 -15.30 1.83
CA VAL A 213 4.18 -15.45 2.11
C VAL A 213 3.63 -14.09 2.52
N VAL A 214 2.51 -13.68 1.92
CA VAL A 214 1.79 -12.46 2.29
C VAL A 214 1.12 -12.67 3.65
N THR A 215 1.51 -11.87 4.65
CA THR A 215 0.90 -11.91 5.99
C THR A 215 -0.11 -10.80 6.18
N GLU A 216 0.13 -9.62 5.61
CA GLU A 216 -0.77 -8.48 5.70
C GLU A 216 -0.99 -7.99 4.28
N PRO A 217 -2.13 -8.35 3.66
CA PRO A 217 -2.40 -7.98 2.27
C PRO A 217 -2.53 -6.46 2.16
N PHE A 218 -2.11 -5.93 1.02
CA PHE A 218 -2.33 -4.54 0.68
C PHE A 218 -3.64 -4.44 -0.09
N ASP A 219 -4.55 -3.58 0.38
CA ASP A 219 -5.86 -3.42 -0.26
C ASP A 219 -5.71 -2.65 -1.57
N LEU A 220 -6.43 -3.11 -2.59
CA LEU A 220 -6.65 -2.35 -3.81
C LEU A 220 -7.60 -1.20 -3.49
N ILE A 221 -7.50 -0.08 -4.21
CA ILE A 221 -8.35 1.08 -3.94
C ILE A 221 -9.12 1.43 -5.21
N ILE A 222 -10.45 1.48 -5.11
CA ILE A 222 -11.29 2.12 -6.13
C ILE A 222 -11.40 3.59 -5.75
N GLN A 223 -10.87 4.45 -6.61
CA GLN A 223 -10.93 5.91 -6.50
C GLN A 223 -12.02 6.43 -7.44
N LEU A 224 -13.07 7.01 -6.87
CA LEU A 224 -14.14 7.67 -7.63
C LEU A 224 -13.63 8.99 -8.22
N ASP A 225 -14.07 9.28 -9.45
CA ASP A 225 -13.78 10.53 -10.16
C ASP A 225 -14.49 11.74 -9.53
N SER A 226 -15.61 11.49 -8.83
CA SER A 226 -16.42 12.48 -8.14
C SER A 226 -16.77 11.98 -6.74
N PRO A 227 -16.36 12.70 -5.68
CA PRO A 227 -16.68 12.31 -4.30
C PRO A 227 -18.19 12.22 -4.06
N SER A 228 -18.67 11.07 -3.57
CA SER A 228 -20.07 10.85 -3.22
C SER A 228 -20.25 9.60 -2.33
N HIS A 229 -20.62 9.79 -1.06
CA HIS A 229 -20.93 8.70 -0.14
C HIS A 229 -22.11 7.82 -0.61
N ALA A 230 -23.08 8.38 -1.32
CA ALA A 230 -24.21 7.60 -1.85
C ALA A 230 -23.70 6.65 -2.93
N ARG A 231 -22.89 7.17 -3.86
CA ARG A 231 -22.33 6.37 -4.94
C ARG A 231 -21.34 5.33 -4.44
N ALA A 232 -20.46 5.69 -3.52
CA ALA A 232 -19.52 4.76 -2.92
C ALA A 232 -20.24 3.57 -2.24
N ARG A 233 -21.34 3.83 -1.52
CA ARG A 233 -22.17 2.76 -0.92
C ARG A 233 -22.85 1.86 -1.97
N GLN A 234 -23.33 2.42 -3.08
CA GLN A 234 -23.88 1.63 -4.17
C GLN A 234 -22.82 0.72 -4.80
N ILE A 235 -21.62 1.24 -5.05
CA ILE A 235 -20.49 0.47 -5.58
C ILE A 235 -20.11 -0.67 -4.61
N VAL A 236 -19.95 -0.37 -3.31
CA VAL A 236 -19.67 -1.40 -2.29
C VAL A 236 -20.74 -2.49 -2.31
N SER A 237 -22.01 -2.11 -2.33
CA SER A 237 -23.13 -3.06 -2.37
C SER A 237 -23.11 -3.92 -3.63
N ALA A 238 -22.84 -3.33 -4.79
CA ALA A 238 -22.75 -4.05 -6.07
C ALA A 238 -21.61 -5.07 -6.05
N VAL A 239 -20.41 -4.66 -5.61
CA VAL A 239 -19.24 -5.54 -5.53
C VAL A 239 -19.49 -6.70 -4.56
N ASN A 240 -19.94 -6.42 -3.34
CA ASN A 240 -20.21 -7.46 -2.34
C ASN A 240 -21.38 -8.37 -2.73
N SER A 241 -22.33 -7.88 -3.53
CA SER A 241 -23.40 -8.73 -4.09
C SER A 241 -22.90 -9.67 -5.18
N ARG A 242 -21.86 -9.26 -5.93
CA ARG A 242 -21.23 -10.09 -6.96
C ARG A 242 -20.24 -11.10 -6.39
N PHE A 243 -19.50 -10.65 -5.37
CA PHE A 243 -18.43 -11.37 -4.70
C PHE A 243 -18.75 -11.43 -3.20
N PRO A 244 -19.47 -12.48 -2.77
CA PRO A 244 -19.78 -12.69 -1.37
C PRO A 244 -18.51 -12.78 -0.52
N ASP A 245 -18.67 -12.51 0.77
CA ASP A 245 -17.58 -12.54 1.75
C ASP A 245 -16.80 -13.86 1.71
N ASP A 246 -15.48 -13.74 1.79
CA ASP A 246 -14.54 -14.85 1.76
C ASP A 246 -13.83 -14.95 3.11
N ASP A 247 -14.01 -16.07 3.81
CA ASP A 247 -13.49 -16.30 5.18
C ASP A 247 -13.81 -15.16 6.17
N GLY A 248 -14.98 -14.53 6.03
CA GLY A 248 -15.44 -13.43 6.89
C GLY A 248 -14.81 -12.06 6.57
N VAL A 249 -14.04 -11.97 5.48
CA VAL A 249 -13.54 -10.71 4.93
C VAL A 249 -14.46 -10.26 3.80
N VAL A 250 -14.99 -9.04 3.92
CA VAL A 250 -15.81 -8.42 2.87
C VAL A 250 -14.94 -8.03 1.68
N THR A 251 -15.42 -8.28 0.46
CA THR A 251 -14.68 -7.97 -0.78
C THR A 251 -14.45 -6.47 -0.96
N ALA A 252 -15.45 -5.64 -0.68
CA ALA A 252 -15.37 -4.20 -0.78
C ALA A 252 -15.79 -3.51 0.52
N ARG A 253 -15.04 -2.48 0.89
CA ARG A 253 -15.29 -1.64 2.07
C ARG A 253 -15.15 -0.17 1.72
N GLY A 254 -16.16 0.63 2.06
CA GLY A 254 -16.06 2.09 1.94
C GLY A 254 -15.02 2.65 2.91
N VAL A 255 -14.06 3.41 2.41
CA VAL A 255 -13.04 4.11 3.22
C VAL A 255 -13.48 5.54 3.48
N ASP A 256 -13.84 6.27 2.43
CA ASP A 256 -14.39 7.63 2.50
C ASP A 256 -15.40 7.90 1.37
N ASP A 257 -15.68 9.16 1.03
CA ASP A 257 -16.62 9.54 -0.04
C ASP A 257 -16.08 9.29 -1.46
N SER A 258 -14.77 9.08 -1.60
CA SER A 258 -14.09 8.95 -2.88
C SER A 258 -13.28 7.65 -3.01
N ARG A 259 -12.99 6.98 -1.90
CA ARG A 259 -12.17 5.75 -1.84
C ARG A 259 -12.92 4.58 -1.26
N ILE A 260 -12.75 3.44 -1.93
CA ILE A 260 -13.28 2.14 -1.52
C ILE A 260 -12.10 1.17 -1.51
N GLY A 261 -11.87 0.51 -0.38
CA GLY A 261 -10.91 -0.58 -0.28
C GLY A 261 -11.50 -1.84 -0.88
N LEU A 262 -10.68 -2.57 -1.63
CA LEU A 262 -11.04 -3.76 -2.37
C LEU A 262 -10.06 -4.88 -2.00
N HIS A 263 -10.59 -5.95 -1.46
CA HIS A 263 -9.89 -7.18 -1.16
C HIS A 263 -10.11 -8.17 -2.31
N VAL A 264 -9.06 -8.86 -2.75
CA VAL A 264 -9.19 -9.91 -3.77
C VAL A 264 -9.60 -11.21 -3.08
N PRO A 265 -10.75 -11.82 -3.44
CA PRO A 265 -11.15 -13.10 -2.87
C PRO A 265 -10.14 -14.20 -3.22
N SER A 266 -9.97 -15.19 -2.34
CA SER A 266 -9.07 -16.35 -2.49
C SER A 266 -9.33 -17.12 -3.80
N ALA A 267 -10.58 -17.21 -4.25
CA ALA A 267 -10.97 -17.82 -5.53
C ALA A 267 -10.33 -17.14 -6.76
N TYR A 268 -9.88 -15.89 -6.61
CA TYR A 268 -9.21 -15.10 -7.65
C TYR A 268 -7.73 -14.83 -7.32
N ALA A 269 -7.15 -15.47 -6.31
CA ALA A 269 -5.75 -15.28 -5.89
C ALA A 269 -4.76 -15.50 -7.05
N ASP A 270 -4.99 -16.53 -7.86
CA ASP A 270 -4.13 -16.87 -9.02
C ASP A 270 -4.42 -16.02 -10.26
N ARG A 271 -5.53 -15.26 -10.26
CA ARG A 271 -5.99 -14.45 -11.39
C ARG A 271 -6.61 -13.13 -10.94
N PRO A 272 -5.83 -12.27 -10.27
CA PRO A 272 -6.30 -10.96 -9.82
C PRO A 272 -6.75 -10.09 -11.00
N ASP A 273 -6.10 -10.21 -12.16
CA ASP A 273 -6.48 -9.47 -13.38
C ASP A 273 -7.93 -9.75 -13.81
N ALA A 274 -8.39 -11.00 -13.69
CA ALA A 274 -9.76 -11.37 -14.05
C ALA A 274 -10.77 -10.74 -13.07
N PHE A 275 -10.44 -10.73 -11.78
CA PHE A 275 -11.25 -10.08 -10.76
C PHE A 275 -11.36 -8.57 -11.01
N LEU A 276 -10.24 -7.90 -11.26
CA LEU A 276 -10.20 -6.46 -11.55
C LEU A 276 -11.01 -6.11 -12.80
N ASN A 277 -10.88 -6.92 -13.87
CA ASN A 277 -11.67 -6.74 -15.09
C ASN A 277 -13.17 -6.95 -14.86
N ILE A 278 -13.58 -7.85 -13.96
CA ILE A 278 -15.00 -8.00 -13.64
C ILE A 278 -15.49 -6.79 -12.83
N VAL A 279 -14.72 -6.35 -11.83
CA VAL A 279 -15.08 -5.19 -10.98
C VAL A 279 -15.24 -3.93 -11.82
N ILE A 280 -14.30 -3.62 -12.72
CA ILE A 280 -14.37 -2.40 -13.54
C ILE A 280 -15.59 -2.40 -14.50
N HIS A 281 -16.05 -3.57 -14.96
CA HIS A 281 -17.21 -3.69 -15.86
C HIS A 281 -18.54 -3.93 -15.12
N LEU A 282 -18.54 -3.97 -13.79
CA LEU A 282 -19.73 -4.22 -12.98
C LEU A 282 -20.68 -3.02 -13.04
N PRO A 283 -22.00 -3.22 -13.28
CA PRO A 283 -22.98 -2.15 -13.16
C PRO A 283 -23.17 -1.75 -11.69
N ILE A 284 -23.20 -0.45 -11.42
CA ILE A 284 -23.38 0.11 -10.08
C ILE A 284 -24.77 -0.25 -9.54
N ASP A 285 -25.81 -0.15 -10.37
CA ASP A 285 -27.18 -0.53 -9.99
C ASP A 285 -27.42 -2.03 -10.20
N TRP A 286 -26.86 -2.84 -9.30
CA TRP A 286 -26.88 -4.30 -9.38
C TRP A 286 -28.27 -4.93 -9.48
N GLN A 287 -29.31 -4.25 -9.00
CA GLN A 287 -30.70 -4.71 -9.07
C GLN A 287 -31.20 -4.86 -10.52
N TYR A 288 -30.74 -4.01 -11.44
CA TYR A 288 -31.17 -3.98 -12.84
C TYR A 288 -30.20 -4.73 -13.78
N ARG A 289 -29.34 -5.62 -13.24
CA ARG A 289 -28.28 -6.31 -14.03
C ARG A 289 -28.77 -7.01 -15.30
N ARG A 290 -29.99 -7.54 -15.31
CA ARG A 290 -30.58 -8.21 -16.49
C ARG A 290 -30.89 -7.21 -17.61
N GLU A 291 -31.35 -6.01 -17.26
CA GLU A 291 -31.61 -4.95 -18.24
C GLU A 291 -30.30 -4.44 -18.82
N TYR A 292 -29.28 -4.27 -17.98
CA TYR A 292 -27.92 -3.95 -18.41
C TYR A 292 -27.35 -5.02 -19.35
N ALA A 293 -27.55 -6.31 -19.04
CA ALA A 293 -27.06 -7.40 -19.90
C ALA A 293 -27.73 -7.37 -21.29
N GLN A 294 -29.04 -7.17 -21.36
CA GLN A 294 -29.74 -6.99 -22.64
C GLN A 294 -29.21 -5.78 -23.42
N ARG A 295 -28.89 -4.68 -22.72
CA ARG A 295 -28.26 -3.50 -23.34
C ARG A 295 -26.89 -3.83 -23.91
N TYR A 296 -26.05 -4.57 -23.18
CA TYR A 296 -24.73 -4.97 -23.66
C TYR A 296 -24.81 -5.89 -24.89
N VAL A 297 -25.75 -6.84 -24.92
CA VAL A 297 -25.97 -7.71 -26.08
C VAL A 297 -26.40 -6.91 -27.31
N ARG A 298 -27.27 -5.91 -27.14
CA ARG A 298 -27.67 -5.02 -28.25
C ARG A 298 -26.48 -4.19 -28.73
N ALA A 299 -25.77 -3.54 -27.82
CA ALA A 299 -24.58 -2.74 -28.14
C ALA A 299 -23.50 -3.55 -28.86
N MET A 300 -23.34 -4.83 -28.53
CA MET A 300 -22.39 -5.73 -29.20
C MET A 300 -22.75 -6.02 -30.66
N LYS A 301 -24.05 -5.99 -31.00
CA LYS A 301 -24.52 -6.12 -32.39
C LYS A 301 -24.32 -4.82 -33.17
N ASP A 302 -24.52 -3.69 -32.50
CA ASP A 302 -24.42 -2.37 -33.11
C ASP A 302 -22.96 -1.96 -33.34
N ASP A 303 -22.07 -2.27 -32.39
CA ASP A 303 -20.64 -1.99 -32.48
C ASP A 303 -19.79 -3.24 -32.08
N PRO A 304 -19.42 -4.07 -33.06
CA PRO A 304 -18.57 -5.23 -32.82
C PRO A 304 -17.17 -4.90 -32.29
N ALA A 305 -16.67 -3.66 -32.44
CA ALA A 305 -15.35 -3.29 -31.94
C ALA A 305 -15.29 -3.31 -30.40
N LEU A 306 -16.43 -3.05 -29.75
CA LEU A 306 -16.58 -3.08 -28.29
C LEU A 306 -16.86 -4.48 -27.73
N ALA A 307 -16.96 -5.50 -28.58
CA ALA A 307 -17.42 -6.83 -28.17
C ALA A 307 -16.60 -7.44 -27.04
N ARG A 308 -15.28 -7.21 -27.01
CA ARG A 308 -14.39 -7.73 -25.95
C ARG A 308 -14.69 -7.12 -24.58
N GLU A 309 -14.89 -5.81 -24.50
CA GLU A 309 -15.20 -5.11 -23.25
C GLU A 309 -16.65 -5.40 -22.81
N LEU A 310 -17.58 -5.45 -23.77
CA LEU A 310 -18.97 -5.82 -23.49
C LEU A 310 -19.10 -7.27 -23.02
N ALA A 311 -18.23 -8.19 -23.47
CA ALA A 311 -18.18 -9.54 -22.94
C ALA A 311 -17.83 -9.55 -21.44
N TRP A 312 -16.90 -8.70 -20.99
CA TRP A 312 -16.61 -8.55 -19.56
C TRP A 312 -17.80 -7.98 -18.78
N CYS A 313 -18.55 -7.04 -19.35
CA CYS A 313 -19.80 -6.56 -18.75
C CYS A 313 -20.84 -7.67 -18.57
N LEU A 314 -20.95 -8.60 -19.52
CA LEU A 314 -21.85 -9.76 -19.41
C LEU A 314 -21.40 -10.73 -18.30
N VAL A 315 -20.10 -11.05 -18.26
CA VAL A 315 -19.50 -11.85 -17.18
C VAL A 315 -19.72 -11.20 -15.80
N ALA A 316 -19.63 -9.87 -15.74
CA ALA A 316 -19.89 -9.12 -14.53
C ALA A 316 -21.34 -9.23 -14.07
N CYS A 317 -22.31 -9.22 -14.99
CA CYS A 317 -23.73 -9.47 -14.70
C CYS A 317 -24.06 -10.93 -14.31
N ASN A 318 -23.07 -11.83 -14.32
CA ASN A 318 -23.23 -13.27 -14.10
C ASN A 318 -24.10 -13.96 -15.16
N GLU A 319 -24.09 -13.43 -16.39
CA GLU A 319 -24.67 -14.10 -17.55
C GLU A 319 -23.53 -14.84 -18.28
N ARG A 320 -23.71 -16.15 -18.48
CA ARG A 320 -22.79 -17.03 -19.21
C ARG A 320 -23.19 -17.13 -20.67
#